data_AF-A0AAV6U521-F1
#
_entry.id   AF-A0AAV6U521-F1
#
_cell.length_a   1.000
_cell.length_b   1.000
_cell.length_c   1.000
_cell.angle_alpha   90.00
_cell.angle_beta   90.00
_cell.angle_gamma   90.00
#
_symmetry.space_group_name_H-M   'P 1'
#
loop_
_entity.id
_entity.type
_entity.pdbx_description
1 polymer ?
#
loop_
_entity_poly.entity_id
_entity_poly.type
_entity_poly.pdbx_seq_one_letter_code
_entity_poly.pdbx_strand_id
1 'polypeptide(L)'
;MFLMALRRFVARRGRCTTIYCDNGTNFVGAANCLRLLDWNKVIKHGAINNIHWKFNPPTAAWWGGWWERLIRVMKDLLKRVLGRALLSQEEMFTVLCDCESLMNSRPLTYISENNKDPVPLSPSMFLQDIQEWRTPDLDSVDQKSLNRRLGKHPLFVEKTWVWTLAIL
;
A
#
# COMPACT_ATOMS: atom_id res chain seq x y z
N MET A 1 -18.47 -3.86 3.76
CA MET A 1 -17.35 -2.98 3.35
C MET A 1 -16.07 -3.75 3.05
N PHE A 2 -15.55 -4.55 3.98
CA PHE A 2 -14.25 -5.25 3.82
C PHE A 2 -14.19 -6.24 2.64
N LEU A 3 -15.23 -7.05 2.38
CA LEU A 3 -15.23 -8.01 1.26
C LEU A 3 -15.02 -7.34 -0.11
N MET A 4 -15.58 -6.13 -0.32
CA MET A 4 -15.36 -5.38 -1.56
C MET A 4 -13.92 -4.89 -1.66
N ALA A 5 -13.33 -4.43 -0.54
CA ALA A 5 -11.92 -4.05 -0.51
C ALA A 5 -11.00 -5.26 -0.78
N LEU A 6 -11.30 -6.42 -0.18
CA LEU A 6 -10.58 -7.66 -0.42
C LEU A 6 -10.68 -8.09 -1.89
N ARG A 7 -11.85 -7.97 -2.52
CA ARG A 7 -12.03 -8.24 -3.95
C ARG A 7 -11.16 -7.33 -4.82
N ARG A 8 -11.13 -6.01 -4.53
CA ARG A 8 -10.25 -5.06 -5.25
C ARG A 8 -8.77 -5.37 -5.02
N PHE A 9 -8.40 -5.79 -3.82
CA PHE A 9 -7.03 -6.21 -3.52
C PHE A 9 -6.64 -7.44 -4.34
N VAL A 10 -7.46 -8.49 -4.33
CA VAL A 10 -7.22 -9.72 -5.10
C VAL A 10 -7.13 -9.44 -6.60
N ALA A 11 -7.95 -8.53 -7.12
CA ALA A 11 -7.88 -8.13 -8.53
C ALA A 11 -6.58 -7.39 -8.89
N ARG A 12 -6.00 -6.62 -7.98
CA ARG A 12 -4.76 -5.84 -8.22
C ARG A 12 -3.48 -6.62 -7.94
N ARG A 13 -3.46 -7.47 -6.92
CA ARG A 13 -2.23 -8.12 -6.40
C ARG A 13 -2.26 -9.65 -6.48
N GLY A 14 -3.37 -10.22 -6.96
CA GLY A 14 -3.61 -11.65 -6.90
C GLY A 14 -4.12 -12.11 -5.54
N ARG A 15 -4.52 -13.38 -5.48
CA ARG A 15 -5.10 -13.97 -4.28
C ARG A 15 -4.00 -14.39 -3.31
N CYS A 16 -4.04 -13.86 -2.10
CA CYS A 16 -3.15 -14.29 -1.02
C CYS A 16 -3.52 -15.69 -0.52
N THR A 17 -2.52 -16.41 -0.02
CA THR A 17 -2.72 -17.71 0.65
C THR A 17 -3.04 -17.55 2.12
N THR A 18 -2.48 -16.54 2.78
CA THR A 18 -2.67 -16.25 4.21
C THR A 18 -2.94 -14.76 4.43
N ILE A 19 -3.88 -14.44 5.32
CA ILE A 19 -4.16 -13.07 5.80
C ILE A 19 -3.90 -13.03 7.30
N TYR A 20 -3.06 -12.07 7.72
CA TYR A 20 -2.89 -11.70 9.13
C TYR A 20 -3.77 -10.50 9.45
N CYS A 21 -4.54 -10.56 10.54
CA CYS A 21 -5.44 -9.48 10.95
C CYS A 21 -5.70 -9.47 12.45
N ASP A 22 -6.23 -8.36 12.96
CA ASP A 22 -6.73 -8.28 14.32
C ASP A 22 -8.12 -8.93 14.46
N ASN A 23 -8.61 -9.04 15.70
CA ASN A 23 -9.93 -9.60 16.00
C ASN A 23 -11.08 -8.61 15.70
N GLY A 24 -10.87 -7.65 14.80
CA GLY A 24 -11.92 -6.74 14.36
C GLY A 24 -13.10 -7.49 13.75
N THR A 25 -14.32 -7.08 14.11
CA THR A 25 -15.57 -7.76 13.74
C THR A 25 -15.75 -7.91 12.22
N ASN A 26 -15.27 -6.93 11.44
CA ASN A 26 -15.29 -6.98 9.98
C ASN A 26 -14.42 -8.13 9.42
N PHE A 27 -13.25 -8.38 9.99
CA PHE A 27 -12.34 -9.45 9.56
C PHE A 27 -12.87 -10.81 9.99
N VAL A 28 -13.29 -10.94 11.26
CA VAL A 28 -13.89 -12.16 11.80
C VAL A 28 -15.14 -12.54 11.01
N GLY A 29 -16.02 -11.58 10.73
CA GLY A 29 -17.22 -11.80 9.92
C GLY A 29 -16.90 -12.28 8.51
N ALA A 30 -15.94 -11.64 7.83
CA ALA A 30 -15.54 -12.05 6.49
C ALA A 30 -14.89 -13.44 6.47
N ALA A 31 -14.03 -13.76 7.43
CA ALA A 31 -13.42 -15.08 7.58
C ALA A 31 -14.50 -16.16 7.80
N ASN A 32 -15.50 -15.88 8.64
CA ASN A 32 -16.62 -16.79 8.86
C ASN A 32 -17.46 -16.98 7.59
N CYS A 33 -17.82 -15.92 6.88
CA CYS A 33 -18.56 -16.02 5.62
C CYS A 33 -17.83 -16.88 4.59
N LEU A 34 -16.51 -16.72 4.46
CA LEU A 34 -15.70 -17.52 3.53
C LEU A 34 -15.51 -18.96 4.00
N ARG A 35 -15.48 -19.20 5.32
CA ARG A 35 -15.39 -20.55 5.89
C ARG A 35 -16.65 -21.38 5.68
N LEU A 36 -17.81 -20.75 5.59
CA LEU A 36 -19.10 -21.41 5.35
C LEU A 36 -19.34 -21.81 3.88
N LEU A 37 -18.46 -21.39 2.95
CA LEU A 37 -18.58 -21.78 1.55
C LEU A 37 -18.23 -23.25 1.35
N ASP A 38 -18.92 -23.89 0.40
CA ASP A 38 -18.54 -25.22 -0.08
C ASP A 38 -17.28 -25.12 -0.96
N TRP A 39 -16.12 -25.29 -0.31
CA TRP A 39 -14.83 -25.21 -0.97
C TRP A 39 -14.61 -26.32 -1.99
N ASN A 40 -15.29 -27.46 -1.89
CA ASN A 40 -15.17 -28.52 -2.90
C ASN A 40 -15.68 -28.03 -4.25
N LYS A 41 -16.82 -27.32 -4.25
CA LYS A 41 -17.38 -26.69 -5.44
C LYS A 41 -16.48 -25.55 -5.94
N VAL A 42 -16.02 -24.69 -5.03
CA VAL A 42 -15.17 -23.53 -5.40
C VAL A 42 -13.84 -23.97 -6.03
N ILE A 43 -13.16 -24.95 -5.43
CA ILE A 43 -11.88 -25.48 -5.93
C ILE A 43 -12.09 -26.12 -7.30
N LYS A 44 -13.14 -26.93 -7.46
CA LYS A 44 -13.45 -27.63 -8.73
C LYS A 44 -13.69 -26.66 -9.90
N HIS A 45 -14.28 -25.50 -9.65
CA HIS A 45 -14.60 -24.53 -10.70
C HIS A 45 -13.53 -23.45 -10.91
N GLY A 46 -12.74 -23.13 -9.89
CA GLY A 46 -11.87 -21.96 -9.91
C GLY A 46 -10.38 -22.22 -9.78
N ALA A 47 -9.93 -23.45 -9.48
CA ALA A 47 -8.54 -23.74 -9.08
C ALA A 47 -8.03 -22.79 -7.96
N ILE A 48 -8.94 -22.37 -7.07
CA ILE A 48 -8.66 -21.39 -6.02
C ILE A 48 -8.65 -22.06 -4.66
N ASN A 49 -7.58 -21.83 -3.90
CA ASN A 49 -7.47 -22.29 -2.52
C ASN A 49 -8.17 -21.35 -1.53
N ASN A 50 -8.60 -21.92 -0.41
CA ASN A 50 -9.10 -21.16 0.72
C ASN A 50 -7.99 -20.25 1.28
N ILE A 51 -8.36 -19.05 1.71
CA ILE A 51 -7.44 -18.14 2.39
C ILE A 51 -7.33 -18.60 3.85
N HIS A 52 -6.12 -18.81 4.32
CA HIS A 52 -5.85 -19.08 5.72
C HIS A 52 -5.86 -17.77 6.53
N TRP A 53 -6.79 -17.66 7.47
CA TRP A 53 -6.92 -16.47 8.33
C TRP A 53 -6.14 -16.68 9.63
N LYS A 54 -5.19 -15.79 9.92
CA LYS A 54 -4.44 -15.75 11.16
C LYS A 54 -4.80 -14.50 11.94
N PHE A 55 -5.45 -14.72 13.08
CA PHE A 55 -5.87 -13.66 13.99
C PHE A 55 -4.85 -13.47 15.10
N ASN A 56 -4.60 -12.22 15.48
CA ASN A 56 -3.73 -11.93 16.60
C ASN A 56 -4.29 -12.53 17.91
N PRO A 57 -3.44 -13.08 18.79
CA PRO A 57 -3.85 -13.44 20.13
C PRO A 57 -4.42 -12.21 20.85
N PRO A 58 -5.51 -12.33 21.63
CA PRO A 58 -6.16 -11.19 22.30
C PRO A 58 -5.21 -10.35 23.17
N THR A 59 -4.21 -10.99 23.77
CA THR A 59 -3.24 -10.37 24.68
C THR A 59 -2.01 -9.81 23.96
N ALA A 60 -1.89 -10.02 22.65
CA ALA A 60 -0.66 -9.75 21.90
C ALA A 60 -0.79 -8.52 20.99
N ALA A 61 -1.15 -7.37 21.58
CA ALA A 61 -1.39 -6.11 20.87
C ALA A 61 -0.19 -5.65 20.01
N TRP A 62 1.05 -6.01 20.40
CA TRP A 62 2.26 -5.64 19.65
C TRP A 62 2.35 -6.26 18.25
N TRP A 63 1.63 -7.36 17.98
CA TRP A 63 1.66 -8.01 16.67
C TRP A 63 1.18 -7.09 15.55
N GLY A 64 0.30 -6.12 15.88
CA GLY A 64 -0.18 -5.15 14.91
C GLY A 64 0.64 -3.89 14.74
N GLY A 65 1.69 -3.71 15.55
CA GLY A 65 2.48 -2.48 15.52
C GLY A 65 3.10 -2.18 14.15
N TRP A 66 3.42 -3.19 13.34
CA TRP A 66 4.04 -2.95 12.03
C TRP A 66 3.04 -2.40 10.99
N TRP A 67 1.82 -2.94 10.90
CA TRP A 67 0.82 -2.36 9.99
C TRP A 67 0.30 -1.01 10.49
N GLU A 68 0.22 -0.79 11.81
CA GLU A 68 -0.10 0.52 12.37
C GLU A 68 0.94 1.57 12.02
N ARG A 69 2.23 1.22 12.07
CA ARG A 69 3.33 2.09 11.61
C ARG A 69 3.19 2.40 10.12
N LEU A 70 2.87 1.42 9.27
CA LEU A 70 2.65 1.65 7.84
C LEU A 70 1.43 2.56 7.60
N ILE A 71 0.34 2.36 8.32
CA ILE A 71 -0.84 3.24 8.26
C ILE A 71 -0.46 4.67 8.69
N ARG A 72 0.38 4.83 9.71
CA ARG A 72 0.88 6.14 10.13
C ARG A 72 1.69 6.81 9.02
N VAL A 73 2.64 6.09 8.41
CA VAL A 73 3.43 6.60 7.26
C VAL A 73 2.51 7.06 6.13
N MET A 74 1.52 6.25 5.77
CA MET A 74 0.55 6.62 4.73
C MET A 74 -0.23 7.90 5.07
N LYS A 75 -0.72 8.01 6.31
CA LYS A 75 -1.44 9.20 6.79
C LYS A 75 -0.56 10.44 6.79
N ASP A 76 0.71 10.30 7.17
CA ASP A 76 1.65 11.41 7.21
C ASP A 76 2.03 11.88 5.80
N LEU A 77 2.20 10.96 4.86
CA LEU A 77 2.37 11.28 3.44
C LEU A 77 1.16 12.05 2.91
N LEU A 78 -0.05 11.53 3.14
CA LEU A 78 -1.29 12.18 2.73
C LEU A 78 -1.41 13.59 3.31
N LYS A 79 -1.19 13.77 4.61
CA LYS A 79 -1.23 15.11 5.24
C LYS A 79 -0.25 16.09 4.60
N ARG A 80 0.95 15.62 4.25
CA ARG A 80 1.98 16.46 3.60
C ARG A 80 1.61 16.82 2.17
N VAL A 81 1.05 15.88 1.41
CA VAL A 81 0.65 16.09 0.00
C VAL A 81 -0.59 16.96 -0.09
N LEU A 82 -1.63 16.65 0.68
CA LEU A 82 -2.90 17.36 0.66
C LEU A 82 -2.79 18.76 1.27
N GLY A 83 -2.07 18.92 2.39
CA GLY A 83 -2.05 20.17 3.14
C GLY A 83 -3.47 20.62 3.53
N ARG A 84 -3.97 21.69 2.90
CA ARG A 84 -5.34 22.22 3.06
C ARG A 84 -6.23 22.03 1.81
N ALA A 85 -5.76 21.28 0.83
CA ALA A 85 -6.48 21.05 -0.41
C ALA A 85 -7.74 20.21 -0.17
N LEU A 86 -8.83 20.58 -0.85
CA LEU A 86 -10.03 19.76 -0.97
C LEU A 86 -10.00 19.07 -2.33
N LEU A 87 -10.01 17.74 -2.33
CA LEU A 87 -9.94 16.93 -3.54
C LEU A 87 -11.29 16.28 -3.86
N SER A 88 -11.54 16.09 -5.15
CA SER A 88 -12.60 15.21 -5.62
C SER A 88 -12.27 13.75 -5.28
N GLN A 89 -13.26 12.86 -5.42
CA GLN A 89 -13.05 11.44 -5.18
C GLN A 89 -11.98 10.84 -6.11
N GLU A 90 -11.99 11.22 -7.39
CA GLU A 90 -11.03 10.74 -8.39
C GLU A 90 -9.61 11.21 -8.07
N GLU A 91 -9.45 12.49 -7.74
CA GLU A 91 -8.18 13.09 -7.36
C GLU A 91 -7.61 12.45 -6.08
N MET A 92 -8.47 12.16 -5.11
CA MET A 92 -8.06 11.44 -3.90
C MET A 92 -7.56 10.03 -4.23
N PHE A 93 -8.19 9.34 -5.18
CA PHE A 93 -7.70 8.03 -5.62
C PHE A 93 -6.32 8.13 -6.29
N THR A 94 -6.10 9.12 -7.14
CA THR A 94 -4.78 9.36 -7.75
C THR A 94 -3.72 9.62 -6.69
N VAL A 95 -3.98 10.54 -5.75
CA VAL A 95 -3.04 10.86 -4.66
C VAL A 95 -2.76 9.65 -3.76
N LEU A 96 -3.77 8.79 -3.52
CA LEU A 96 -3.57 7.53 -2.80
C LEU A 96 -2.66 6.57 -3.56
N CYS A 97 -2.80 6.46 -4.89
CA CYS A 97 -1.91 5.67 -5.73
C CYS A 97 -0.47 6.19 -5.71
N ASP A 98 -0.28 7.51 -5.76
CA ASP A 98 1.06 8.14 -5.69
C ASP A 98 1.73 7.92 -4.32
N CYS A 99 0.95 8.00 -3.25
CA CYS A 99 1.45 7.68 -1.91
C CYS A 99 1.78 6.19 -1.78
N GLU A 100 0.97 5.29 -2.37
CA GLU A 100 1.22 3.84 -2.40
C GLU A 100 2.51 3.51 -3.18
N SER A 101 2.71 4.10 -4.37
CA SER A 101 3.90 3.87 -5.19
C SER A 101 5.17 4.34 -4.47
N LEU A 102 5.11 5.53 -3.87
CA LEU A 102 6.20 6.08 -3.08
C LEU A 102 6.56 5.19 -1.89
N MET A 103 5.58 4.75 -1.09
CA MET A 103 5.83 3.86 0.05
C MET A 103 6.50 2.56 -0.39
N ASN A 104 6.09 2.01 -1.53
CA ASN A 104 6.65 0.77 -2.08
C ASN A 104 8.01 0.99 -2.76
N SER A 105 8.37 2.20 -3.15
CA SER A 105 9.69 2.53 -3.71
C SER A 105 10.77 2.73 -2.64
N ARG A 106 10.39 2.76 -1.35
CA ARG A 106 11.32 2.98 -0.23
C ARG A 106 12.31 1.82 -0.12
N PRO A 107 13.62 2.08 -0.02
CA PRO A 107 14.65 1.08 0.19
C PRO A 107 14.49 0.45 1.58
N LEU A 108 14.62 -0.87 1.61
CA LEU A 108 14.67 -1.74 2.77
C LEU A 108 16.11 -1.98 3.22
N THR A 109 17.07 -1.78 2.32
CA THR A 109 18.51 -1.95 2.57
C THR A 109 19.22 -0.59 2.58
N TYR A 110 20.49 -0.62 2.99
CA TYR A 110 21.37 0.54 2.95
C TYR A 110 21.47 1.12 1.54
N ILE A 111 21.46 2.45 1.44
CA ILE A 111 21.71 3.19 0.21
C ILE A 111 23.19 3.52 0.19
N SER A 112 23.93 2.96 -0.77
CA SER A 112 25.34 3.32 -0.94
C SER A 112 25.49 4.63 -1.73
N GLU A 113 26.54 5.38 -1.40
CA GLU A 113 26.99 6.54 -2.17
C GLU A 113 27.78 6.14 -3.42
N ASN A 114 28.25 4.89 -3.50
CA ASN A 114 29.04 4.39 -4.60
C ASN A 114 28.16 3.75 -5.68
N ASN A 115 28.20 4.27 -6.90
CA ASN A 115 27.42 3.77 -8.05
C ASN A 115 27.78 2.35 -8.51
N LYS A 116 28.86 1.75 -7.98
CA LYS A 116 29.23 0.35 -8.26
C LYS A 116 28.57 -0.65 -7.31
N ASP A 117 27.98 -0.17 -6.23
CA ASP A 117 27.34 -1.01 -5.24
C ASP A 117 25.95 -1.43 -5.71
N PRO A 118 25.40 -2.55 -5.21
CA PRO A 118 24.09 -3.01 -5.62
C PRO A 118 22.99 -2.00 -5.27
N VAL A 119 22.02 -1.87 -6.19
CA VAL A 119 20.83 -1.04 -6.00
C VAL A 119 20.07 -1.51 -4.75
N PRO A 120 19.63 -0.60 -3.87
CA PRO A 120 18.94 -1.00 -2.65
C PRO A 120 17.59 -1.65 -2.95
N LEU A 121 17.27 -2.72 -2.21
CA LEU A 121 16.02 -3.46 -2.38
C LEU A 121 14.83 -2.61 -1.91
N SER A 122 13.76 -2.53 -2.69
CA SER A 122 12.49 -1.90 -2.28
C SER A 122 11.33 -2.90 -2.32
N PRO A 123 10.22 -2.66 -1.60
CA PRO A 123 9.03 -3.50 -1.73
C PRO A 123 8.51 -3.64 -3.16
N SER A 124 8.59 -2.58 -3.98
CA SER A 124 8.15 -2.61 -5.39
C SER A 124 8.88 -3.67 -6.20
N MET A 125 10.17 -3.93 -5.91
CA MET A 125 10.96 -4.97 -6.56
C MET A 125 10.41 -6.38 -6.36
N PHE A 126 9.66 -6.61 -5.28
CA PHE A 126 9.02 -7.90 -5.01
C PHE A 126 7.56 -7.95 -5.45
N LEU A 127 6.92 -6.79 -5.63
CA LEU A 127 5.47 -6.67 -5.86
C LEU A 127 5.09 -6.37 -7.30
N GLN A 128 6.04 -5.89 -8.11
CA GLN A 128 5.83 -5.47 -9.49
C GLN A 128 7.00 -5.94 -10.34
N ASP A 129 6.71 -6.45 -11.52
CA ASP A 129 7.75 -6.80 -12.50
C ASP A 129 8.38 -5.53 -13.10
N ILE A 130 7.55 -4.50 -13.31
CA ILE A 130 7.98 -3.20 -13.84
C ILE A 130 8.37 -2.29 -12.67
N GLN A 131 9.63 -1.86 -12.65
CA GLN A 131 10.18 -1.00 -11.59
C GLN A 131 9.93 0.50 -11.80
N GLU A 132 9.50 0.89 -13.00
CA GLU A 132 9.17 2.28 -13.30
C GLU A 132 7.76 2.58 -12.79
N TRP A 133 7.68 3.48 -11.80
CA TRP A 133 6.42 3.94 -11.22
C TRP A 133 6.19 5.43 -11.46
N ARG A 134 7.18 6.15 -11.99
CA ARG A 134 7.09 7.59 -12.24
C ARG A 134 6.39 7.85 -13.56
N THR A 135 5.69 8.97 -13.61
CA THR A 135 4.93 9.41 -14.78
C THR A 135 5.25 10.88 -15.11
N PRO A 136 6.52 11.21 -15.42
CA PRO A 136 6.95 12.59 -15.60
C PRO A 136 6.24 13.29 -16.77
N ASP A 137 5.82 12.52 -17.76
CA ASP A 137 4.99 12.95 -18.88
C ASP A 137 3.61 13.43 -18.40
N LEU A 138 2.89 12.61 -17.62
CA LEU A 138 1.59 12.96 -17.05
C LEU A 138 1.69 14.13 -16.06
N ASP A 139 2.74 14.14 -15.25
CA ASP A 139 3.01 15.20 -14.28
C ASP A 139 3.19 16.56 -14.98
N SER A 140 3.86 16.58 -16.13
CA SER A 140 4.07 17.80 -16.91
C SER A 140 2.76 18.39 -17.44
N VAL A 141 1.78 17.54 -17.76
CA VAL A 141 0.45 17.95 -18.24
C VAL A 141 -0.42 18.43 -17.07
N ASP A 142 -0.40 17.72 -15.94
CA ASP A 142 -1.27 17.99 -14.79
C ASP A 142 -0.74 19.08 -13.83
N GLN A 143 0.45 19.62 -14.11
CA GLN A 143 1.00 20.82 -13.44
C GLN A 143 0.00 21.98 -13.33
N LYS A 144 -0.99 22.06 -14.23
CA LYS A 144 -1.98 23.15 -14.30
C LYS A 144 -3.25 22.91 -13.46
N SER A 145 -3.59 21.68 -13.08
CA SER A 145 -4.88 21.35 -12.43
C SER A 145 -4.72 20.79 -11.00
N LEU A 146 -4.24 19.57 -10.84
CA LEU A 146 -4.11 18.92 -9.53
C LEU A 146 -2.96 19.52 -8.73
N ASN A 147 -1.80 19.67 -9.37
CA ASN A 147 -0.58 20.23 -8.77
C ASN A 147 -0.69 21.70 -8.34
N ARG A 148 -1.71 22.42 -8.84
CA ARG A 148 -2.03 23.78 -8.37
C ARG A 148 -2.76 23.77 -7.02
N ARG A 149 -3.59 22.75 -6.78
CA ARG A 149 -4.41 22.62 -5.56
C ARG A 149 -3.65 21.91 -4.46
N LEU A 150 -2.85 20.92 -4.80
CA LEU A 150 -1.82 20.39 -3.91
C LEU A 150 -0.80 21.52 -3.67
N GLY A 151 -0.58 21.89 -2.40
CA GLY A 151 0.33 23.00 -2.10
C GLY A 151 1.70 22.73 -2.71
N LYS A 152 2.31 23.73 -3.38
CA LYS A 152 3.57 23.69 -4.17
C LYS A 152 4.68 22.79 -3.58
N HIS A 153 4.52 21.48 -3.68
CA HIS A 153 5.55 20.51 -3.42
C HIS A 153 5.78 19.83 -4.76
N PRO A 154 6.67 20.40 -5.61
CA PRO A 154 7.02 19.74 -6.85
C PRO A 154 7.48 18.32 -6.51
N LEU A 155 6.80 17.36 -7.13
CA LEU A 155 7.24 16.02 -7.44
C LEU A 155 8.26 15.47 -6.45
N PHE A 156 7.67 14.79 -5.49
CA PHE A 156 8.17 14.08 -4.34
C PHE A 156 9.34 13.13 -4.66
N VAL A 157 10.53 13.67 -4.97
CA VAL A 157 11.73 12.84 -5.22
C VAL A 157 12.96 13.34 -4.48
N GLU A 158 13.19 14.64 -4.31
CA GLU A 158 14.46 15.11 -3.74
C GLU A 158 14.47 15.33 -2.22
N LYS A 159 13.33 15.62 -1.57
CA LYS A 159 13.33 16.07 -0.16
C LYS A 159 12.97 15.02 0.89
N THR A 160 12.62 13.79 0.50
CA THR A 160 12.23 12.73 1.46
C THR A 160 13.33 11.74 1.80
N TRP A 161 14.40 11.67 0.99
CA TRP A 161 15.54 10.81 1.29
C TRP A 161 16.33 11.26 2.52
N VAL A 162 16.48 12.58 2.71
CA VAL A 162 17.25 13.14 3.83
C VAL A 162 16.62 12.83 5.20
N TRP A 163 15.30 12.58 5.27
CA TRP A 163 14.59 12.40 6.54
C TRP A 163 14.21 10.94 6.86
N THR A 164 14.29 10.03 5.88
CA THR A 164 13.90 8.63 6.09
C THR A 164 14.92 7.87 6.95
N LEU A 165 16.15 8.39 7.06
CA LEU A 165 17.18 7.94 8.01
C LEU A 165 16.97 8.46 9.43
N ALA A 166 16.14 9.50 9.65
CA ALA A 166 15.95 10.13 10.96
C ALA A 166 14.76 9.56 11.77
N ILE A 167 14.05 8.56 11.25
CA ILE A 167 12.89 7.91 11.91
C ILE A 167 13.16 6.41 12.17
N LEU A 168 14.40 5.96 11.96
CA LEU A 168 14.96 4.73 12.54
C LEU A 168 15.96 5.12 13.63
#